data_AF-A0A1F5XYF7-F1
#
_entry.id   AF-A0A1F5XYF7-F1
#
_cell.length_a   1.000
_cell.length_b   1.000
_cell.length_c   1.000
_cell.angle_alpha   90.00
_cell.angle_beta   90.00
_cell.angle_gamma   90.00
#
_symmetry.space_group_name_H-M   'P 1'
#
loop_
_entity.id
_entity.type
_entity.pdbx_description
1 polymer ?
#
loop_
_entity_poly.entity_id
_entity_poly.type
_entity_poly.pdbx_seq_one_letter_code
_entity_poly.pdbx_strand_id
1 'polypeptide(L)'
;MKSFLHLFYKIRGKFLENSAKNKLSKLKNSEYRLPYQIPYVSQYASKELAESYVKNAELLASDPRWRDFGAETPEEYAFWSRRICGMACFQMILLSLRRPTSKLMELGKKAMTAGCYLLDPKNPKRLVGLLHKPFLKFIDKFGLAGKLMWYIGPAVIAYEILNKNFVIASVSHEIRFRDARPEDKTGHLVLVHGFKMNGGIIAGFYIHNPSGFYGISQENHFVPADDFLNCFSGRIIVLKLK
;
A
#
# COMPACT_ATOMS: atom_id res chain seq x y z
N MET A 1 -3.14 1.29 31.05
CA MET A 1 -3.66 0.37 30.00
C MET A 1 -3.06 0.58 28.60
N LYS A 2 -3.08 1.79 28.01
CA LYS A 2 -2.49 2.03 26.66
C LYS A 2 -0.99 1.72 26.55
N SER A 3 -0.21 2.00 27.61
CA SER A 3 1.24 1.74 27.65
C SER A 3 1.59 0.24 27.63
N PHE A 4 0.88 -0.59 28.40
CA PHE A 4 1.09 -2.04 28.43
C PHE A 4 0.76 -2.70 27.09
N LEU A 5 -0.37 -2.32 26.49
CA LEU A 5 -0.77 -2.85 25.18
C LEU A 5 0.23 -2.45 24.08
N HIS A 6 0.72 -1.21 24.11
CA HIS A 6 1.77 -0.73 23.22
C HIS A 6 3.08 -1.52 23.36
N LEU A 7 3.53 -1.72 24.60
CA LEU A 7 4.73 -2.51 24.89
C LEU A 7 4.58 -3.96 24.42
N PHE A 8 3.42 -4.57 24.68
CA PHE A 8 3.10 -5.92 24.20
C PHE A 8 3.22 -6.04 22.68
N TYR A 9 2.62 -5.11 21.93
CA TYR A 9 2.71 -5.14 20.46
C TYR A 9 4.14 -4.92 19.94
N LYS A 10 4.95 -4.09 20.60
CA LYS A 10 6.38 -3.94 20.28
C LYS A 10 7.17 -5.23 20.50
N ILE A 11 6.96 -5.90 21.63
CA ILE A 11 7.63 -7.18 21.93
C ILE A 11 7.22 -8.24 20.92
N ARG A 12 5.91 -8.38 20.67
CA ARG A 12 5.38 -9.28 19.64
C ARG A 12 5.97 -8.97 18.26
N GLY A 13 6.06 -7.69 17.89
CA GLY A 13 6.63 -7.25 16.63
C GLY A 13 8.09 -7.67 16.46
N LYS A 14 8.92 -7.46 17.50
CA LYS A 14 10.33 -7.91 17.53
C LYS A 14 10.45 -9.43 17.45
N PHE A 15 9.59 -10.17 18.15
CA PHE A 15 9.56 -11.63 18.06
C PHE A 15 9.24 -12.11 16.64
N LEU A 16 8.21 -11.54 16.00
CA LEU A 16 7.83 -11.87 14.63
C LEU A 16 8.96 -11.56 13.65
N GLU A 17 9.62 -10.41 13.81
CA GLU A 17 10.75 -10.02 12.97
C GLU A 17 11.91 -11.02 13.09
N ASN A 18 12.30 -11.39 14.31
CA ASN A 18 13.38 -12.37 14.53
C ASN A 18 13.01 -13.76 14.00
N SER A 19 11.76 -14.19 14.23
CA SER A 19 11.25 -15.46 13.70
C SER A 19 11.30 -15.48 12.18
N ALA A 20 10.86 -14.39 11.53
CA ALA A 20 10.94 -14.24 10.08
C ALA A 20 12.39 -14.26 9.59
N LYS A 21 13.31 -13.50 10.19
CA LYS A 21 14.74 -13.52 9.85
C LYS A 21 15.34 -14.92 9.89
N ASN A 22 15.02 -15.71 10.92
CA ASN A 22 15.49 -17.09 11.06
C ASN A 22 14.97 -18.03 9.95
N LYS A 23 13.78 -17.75 9.40
CA LYS A 23 13.24 -18.50 8.25
C LYS A 23 13.89 -18.03 6.94
N LEU A 24 14.09 -16.72 6.79
CA LEU A 24 14.66 -16.10 5.59
C LEU A 24 16.16 -16.36 5.41
N SER A 25 16.93 -16.55 6.49
CA SER A 25 18.37 -16.82 6.41
C SER A 25 18.73 -18.10 5.66
N LYS A 26 17.76 -19.00 5.45
CA LYS A 26 17.89 -20.25 4.70
C LYS A 26 17.61 -20.10 3.20
N LEU A 27 17.16 -18.92 2.78
CA LEU A 27 16.84 -18.66 1.38
C LEU A 27 18.10 -18.43 0.56
N LYS A 28 18.03 -18.83 -0.71
CA LYS A 28 19.09 -18.58 -1.68
C LYS A 28 19.03 -17.12 -2.15
N ASN A 29 20.14 -16.64 -2.72
CA ASN A 29 20.14 -15.37 -3.44
C ASN A 29 19.22 -15.48 -4.65
N SER A 30 18.08 -14.80 -4.58
CA SER A 30 17.04 -14.86 -5.61
C SER A 30 16.04 -13.72 -5.38
N GLU A 31 15.19 -13.52 -6.37
CA GLU A 31 13.94 -12.82 -6.19
C GLU A 31 12.85 -13.79 -5.76
N TYR A 32 12.00 -13.34 -4.85
CA TYR A 32 10.84 -14.05 -4.35
C TYR A 32 9.62 -13.17 -4.62
N ARG A 33 8.71 -13.66 -5.46
CA ARG A 33 7.53 -12.91 -5.91
C ARG A 33 6.26 -13.64 -5.49
N LEU A 34 5.18 -12.88 -5.33
CA LEU A 34 3.85 -13.49 -5.30
C LEU A 34 3.58 -14.24 -6.61
N PRO A 35 2.88 -15.39 -6.57
CA PRO A 35 2.63 -16.23 -7.75
C PRO A 35 1.47 -15.69 -8.61
N TYR A 36 1.22 -14.39 -8.59
CA TYR A 36 0.10 -13.74 -9.29
C TYR A 36 0.66 -12.71 -10.26
N GLN A 37 0.05 -12.61 -11.44
CA GLN A 37 0.23 -11.43 -12.29
C GLN A 37 -0.58 -10.30 -11.66
N ILE A 38 0.10 -9.28 -11.13
CA ILE A 38 -0.54 -8.16 -10.45
C ILE A 38 -0.48 -6.94 -11.37
N PRO A 39 -1.59 -6.57 -12.04
CA PRO A 39 -1.63 -5.37 -12.86
C PRO A 39 -1.42 -4.14 -12.00
N TYR A 40 -0.68 -3.16 -12.52
CA TYR A 40 -0.53 -1.87 -11.85
C TYR A 40 -1.80 -1.01 -11.97
N VAL A 41 -2.19 -0.38 -10.87
CA VAL A 41 -3.25 0.62 -10.81
C VAL A 41 -2.67 1.88 -10.15
N SER A 42 -2.72 3.00 -10.86
CA SER A 42 -2.38 4.31 -10.30
C SER A 42 -3.55 4.88 -9.50
N GLN A 43 -3.24 5.70 -8.49
CA GLN A 43 -4.27 6.50 -7.81
C GLN A 43 -4.68 7.74 -8.61
N TYR A 44 -4.00 8.02 -9.73
CA TYR A 44 -4.31 9.09 -10.66
C TYR A 44 -4.81 8.48 -11.97
N ALA A 45 -5.83 9.08 -12.57
CA ALA A 45 -6.35 8.64 -13.87
C ALA A 45 -5.27 8.77 -14.96
N SER A 46 -4.56 9.91 -14.99
CA SER A 46 -3.39 10.12 -15.85
C SER A 46 -2.10 9.73 -15.13
N LYS A 47 -1.76 8.43 -15.10
CA LYS A 47 -0.57 7.91 -14.38
C LYS A 47 0.74 8.58 -14.81
N GLU A 48 0.85 8.95 -16.08
CA GLU A 48 1.96 9.68 -16.69
C GLU A 48 2.16 11.09 -16.12
N LEU A 49 1.10 11.70 -15.57
CA LEU A 49 1.12 13.04 -14.97
C LEU A 49 1.28 13.02 -13.44
N ALA A 50 1.53 11.84 -12.84
CA ALA A 50 1.60 11.66 -11.39
C ALA A 50 2.59 12.62 -10.70
N GLU A 51 3.74 12.88 -11.32
CA GLU A 51 4.73 13.81 -10.76
C GLU A 51 4.19 15.25 -10.67
N SER A 52 3.51 15.71 -11.73
CA SER A 52 2.87 17.03 -11.76
C SER A 52 1.84 17.19 -10.65
N TYR A 53 1.01 16.15 -10.40
CA TYR A 53 0.00 16.17 -9.35
C TYR A 53 0.59 16.15 -7.93
N VAL A 54 1.73 15.46 -7.75
CA VAL A 54 2.44 15.46 -6.47
C VAL A 54 3.04 16.85 -6.19
N LYS A 55 3.58 17.52 -7.22
CA LYS A 55 4.14 18.88 -7.10
C LYS A 55 3.05 19.94 -6.91
N ASN A 56 1.97 19.85 -7.69
CA ASN A 56 0.82 20.73 -7.59
C ASN A 56 -0.48 19.93 -7.70
N ALA A 57 -1.13 19.71 -6.56
CA ALA A 57 -2.35 18.93 -6.49
C ALA A 57 -3.60 19.67 -7.00
N GLU A 58 -3.52 20.97 -7.30
CA GLU A 58 -4.61 21.71 -7.97
C GLU A 58 -4.80 21.23 -9.41
N LEU A 59 -3.73 20.74 -10.05
CA LEU A 59 -3.76 20.19 -11.39
C LEU A 59 -4.61 18.91 -11.51
N LEU A 60 -5.00 18.28 -10.39
CA LEU A 60 -5.88 17.11 -10.42
C LEU A 60 -7.24 17.43 -11.04
N ALA A 61 -7.79 18.63 -10.81
CA ALA A 61 -9.05 19.03 -11.42
C ALA A 61 -8.93 19.23 -12.96
N SER A 62 -7.71 19.20 -13.50
CA SER A 62 -7.41 19.29 -14.94
C SER A 62 -6.90 17.97 -15.52
N ASP A 63 -6.97 16.85 -14.77
CA ASP A 63 -6.53 15.55 -15.28
C ASP A 63 -7.37 15.14 -16.49
N PRO A 64 -6.81 14.94 -17.69
CA PRO A 64 -7.60 14.72 -18.90
C PRO A 64 -8.44 13.43 -18.86
N ARG A 65 -8.13 12.50 -17.95
CA ARG A 65 -8.79 11.19 -17.82
C ARG A 65 -9.64 11.06 -16.55
N TRP A 66 -9.97 12.16 -15.87
CA TRP A 66 -10.76 12.12 -14.63
C TRP A 66 -12.06 11.31 -14.73
N ARG A 67 -12.72 11.29 -15.91
CA ARG A 67 -13.94 10.49 -16.18
C ARG A 67 -13.71 8.98 -16.15
N ASP A 68 -12.55 8.52 -16.62
CA ASP A 68 -12.20 7.10 -16.65
C ASP A 68 -12.03 6.54 -15.24
N PHE A 69 -11.69 7.42 -14.29
CA PHE A 69 -11.62 7.13 -12.87
C PHE A 69 -12.97 6.81 -12.22
N GLY A 70 -14.07 7.20 -12.88
CA GLY A 70 -15.46 7.03 -12.43
C GLY A 70 -16.08 8.28 -11.80
N ALA A 71 -15.42 9.44 -11.88
CA ALA A 71 -15.90 10.70 -11.32
C ALA A 71 -16.98 11.36 -12.20
N GLU A 72 -17.94 12.03 -11.56
CA GLU A 72 -18.97 12.84 -12.23
C GLU A 72 -18.47 14.24 -12.56
N THR A 73 -17.58 14.78 -11.70
CA THR A 73 -16.94 16.09 -11.89
C THR A 73 -15.43 16.02 -11.66
N PRO A 74 -14.65 16.97 -12.24
CA PRO A 74 -13.22 17.05 -11.95
C PRO A 74 -12.90 17.31 -10.47
N GLU A 75 -13.75 18.05 -9.76
CA GLU A 75 -13.59 18.33 -8.33
C GLU A 75 -13.76 17.07 -7.49
N GLU A 76 -14.73 16.22 -7.85
CA GLU A 76 -14.92 14.92 -7.21
C GLU A 76 -13.69 14.03 -7.43
N TYR A 77 -13.18 13.98 -8.66
CA TYR A 77 -11.95 13.26 -8.97
C TYR A 77 -10.76 13.76 -8.11
N ALA A 78 -10.56 15.08 -8.05
CA ALA A 78 -9.48 15.68 -7.29
C ALA A 78 -9.59 15.39 -5.78
N PHE A 79 -10.82 15.33 -5.25
CA PHE A 79 -11.09 14.96 -3.86
C PHE A 79 -10.62 13.52 -3.56
N TRP A 80 -10.99 12.55 -4.40
CA TRP A 80 -10.67 11.13 -4.18
C TRP A 80 -9.20 10.79 -4.44
N SER A 81 -8.64 11.30 -5.54
CA SER A 81 -7.33 10.89 -6.06
C SER A 81 -6.16 11.13 -5.08
N ARG A 82 -6.34 12.02 -4.10
CA ARG A 82 -5.33 12.33 -3.09
C ARG A 82 -5.18 11.27 -2.00
N ARG A 83 -6.21 10.44 -1.77
CA ARG A 83 -6.30 9.55 -0.59
C ARG A 83 -6.75 8.11 -0.91
N ILE A 84 -6.82 7.77 -2.19
CA ILE A 84 -7.34 6.48 -2.67
C ILE A 84 -6.25 5.40 -2.89
N CYS A 85 -5.00 5.65 -2.51
CA CYS A 85 -3.88 4.70 -2.65
C CYS A 85 -4.18 3.31 -2.07
N GLY A 86 -4.88 3.24 -0.94
CA GLY A 86 -5.30 1.97 -0.33
C GLY A 86 -6.28 1.17 -1.19
N MET A 87 -7.23 1.84 -1.86
CA MET A 87 -8.13 1.17 -2.81
C MET A 87 -7.41 0.83 -4.11
N ALA A 88 -6.44 1.63 -4.56
CA ALA A 88 -5.62 1.26 -5.72
C ALA A 88 -4.87 -0.05 -5.43
N CYS A 89 -4.24 -0.16 -4.25
CA CYS A 89 -3.63 -1.41 -3.79
C CYS A 89 -4.62 -2.58 -3.75
N PHE A 90 -5.82 -2.35 -3.23
CA PHE A 90 -6.83 -3.39 -3.16
C PHE A 90 -7.35 -3.80 -4.55
N GLN A 91 -7.56 -2.86 -5.46
CA GLN A 91 -7.99 -3.13 -6.82
C GLN A 91 -6.95 -3.96 -7.58
N MET A 92 -5.65 -3.68 -7.41
CA MET A 92 -4.57 -4.53 -7.96
C MET A 92 -4.68 -5.98 -7.48
N ILE A 93 -4.99 -6.20 -6.19
CA ILE A 93 -5.21 -7.53 -5.63
C ILE A 93 -6.43 -8.19 -6.28
N LEU A 94 -7.59 -7.52 -6.33
CA LEU A 94 -8.80 -8.06 -6.98
C LEU A 94 -8.55 -8.45 -8.44
N LEU A 95 -7.88 -7.59 -9.20
CA LEU A 95 -7.53 -7.84 -10.61
C LEU A 95 -6.59 -9.04 -10.76
N SER A 96 -5.58 -9.16 -9.90
CA SER A 96 -4.65 -10.31 -9.90
C SER A 96 -5.34 -11.65 -9.65
N LEU A 97 -6.45 -11.61 -8.90
CA LEU A 97 -7.28 -12.76 -8.57
C LEU A 97 -8.44 -12.96 -9.57
N ARG A 98 -8.48 -12.16 -10.65
CA ARG A 98 -9.56 -12.13 -11.65
C ARG A 98 -10.94 -11.96 -11.01
N ARG A 99 -11.02 -11.21 -9.90
CA ARG A 99 -12.28 -10.89 -9.22
C ARG A 99 -12.91 -9.66 -9.87
N PRO A 100 -14.25 -9.63 -10.01
CA PRO A 100 -14.95 -8.45 -10.47
C PRO A 100 -14.59 -7.23 -9.61
N THR A 101 -14.30 -6.11 -10.25
CA THR A 101 -14.05 -4.83 -9.57
C THR A 101 -14.69 -3.69 -10.35
N SER A 102 -15.09 -2.66 -9.63
CA SER A 102 -15.66 -1.42 -10.18
C SER A 102 -14.52 -0.50 -10.65
N LYS A 103 -14.84 0.67 -11.23
CA LYS A 103 -13.82 1.72 -11.38
C LYS A 103 -13.24 2.10 -10.02
N LEU A 104 -12.02 2.62 -9.98
CA LEU A 104 -11.29 2.84 -8.72
C LEU A 104 -12.07 3.74 -7.76
N MET A 105 -12.65 4.83 -8.24
CA MET A 105 -13.42 5.75 -7.40
C MET A 105 -14.74 5.14 -6.91
N GLU A 106 -15.44 4.38 -7.74
CA GLU A 106 -16.66 3.65 -7.34
C GLU A 106 -16.35 2.61 -6.27
N LEU A 107 -15.21 1.91 -6.37
CA LEU A 107 -14.72 1.02 -5.32
C LEU A 107 -14.46 1.80 -4.03
N GLY A 108 -13.87 3.00 -4.13
CA GLY A 108 -13.70 3.94 -3.02
C GLY A 108 -15.02 4.37 -2.36
N LYS A 109 -16.01 4.78 -3.16
CA LYS A 109 -17.37 5.13 -2.70
C LYS A 109 -18.02 3.94 -1.96
N LYS A 110 -17.98 2.74 -2.54
CA LYS A 110 -18.47 1.50 -1.89
C LYS A 110 -17.75 1.20 -0.57
N ALA A 111 -16.44 1.43 -0.51
CA ALA A 111 -15.66 1.27 0.71
C ALA A 111 -16.03 2.32 1.76
N MET A 112 -16.29 3.56 1.36
CA MET A 112 -16.76 4.63 2.23
C MET A 112 -18.13 4.32 2.85
N THR A 113 -19.09 3.79 2.07
CA THR A 113 -20.37 3.31 2.61
C THR A 113 -20.18 2.22 3.68
N ALA A 114 -19.11 1.42 3.57
CA ALA A 114 -18.73 0.42 4.56
C ALA A 114 -17.85 0.97 5.71
N GLY A 115 -17.70 2.30 5.83
CA GLY A 115 -16.93 2.97 6.88
C GLY A 115 -15.42 2.91 6.69
N CYS A 116 -14.92 2.56 5.50
CA CYS A 116 -13.47 2.50 5.24
C CYS A 116 -12.83 3.87 5.04
N TYR A 117 -13.63 4.90 4.77
CA TYR A 117 -13.18 6.28 4.59
C TYR A 117 -14.07 7.21 5.38
N LEU A 118 -13.47 8.25 5.95
CA LEU A 118 -14.15 9.33 6.63
C LEU A 118 -13.59 10.67 6.14
N LEU A 119 -14.44 11.68 6.15
CA LEU A 119 -14.01 13.07 6.00
C LEU A 119 -13.09 13.44 7.17
N ASP A 120 -12.09 14.27 6.89
CA ASP A 120 -11.23 14.83 7.91
C ASP A 120 -12.03 15.81 8.77
N PRO A 121 -12.14 15.59 10.10
CA PRO A 121 -12.92 16.46 10.97
C PRO A 121 -12.38 17.89 11.03
N LYS A 122 -11.10 18.11 10.68
CA LYS A 122 -10.49 19.44 10.61
C LYS A 122 -10.61 20.07 9.23
N ASN A 123 -10.87 19.28 8.20
CA ASN A 123 -11.05 19.76 6.82
C ASN A 123 -11.97 18.81 6.04
N PRO A 124 -13.29 19.05 6.06
CA PRO A 124 -14.27 18.19 5.40
C PRO A 124 -14.09 18.05 3.88
N LYS A 125 -13.26 18.90 3.25
CA LYS A 125 -12.88 18.77 1.83
C LYS A 125 -11.77 17.72 1.60
N ARG A 126 -11.42 16.93 2.61
CA ARG A 126 -10.38 15.88 2.54
C ARG A 126 -10.84 14.61 3.22
N LEU A 127 -10.28 13.49 2.79
CA LEU A 127 -10.36 12.22 3.50
C LEU A 127 -9.19 12.05 4.46
N VAL A 128 -9.43 11.43 5.62
CA VAL A 128 -8.37 11.04 6.58
C VAL A 128 -7.39 10.02 5.96
N GLY A 129 -7.91 9.15 5.09
CA GLY A 129 -7.19 8.00 4.53
C GLY A 129 -7.96 6.70 4.79
N LEU A 130 -7.45 5.58 4.28
CA LEU A 130 -8.09 4.28 4.44
C LEU A 130 -8.07 3.85 5.92
N LEU A 131 -9.24 3.59 6.50
CA LEU A 131 -9.36 3.02 7.84
C LEU A 131 -9.19 1.50 7.78
N HIS A 132 -8.07 1.02 8.31
CA HIS A 132 -7.66 -0.37 8.12
C HIS A 132 -8.59 -1.40 8.78
N LYS A 133 -9.19 -1.08 9.94
CA LYS A 133 -10.09 -2.01 10.64
C LYS A 133 -11.42 -2.22 9.90
N PRO A 134 -12.17 -1.17 9.51
CA PRO A 134 -13.32 -1.33 8.62
C PRO A 134 -12.96 -2.00 7.29
N PHE A 135 -11.79 -1.68 6.73
CA PHE A 135 -11.31 -2.32 5.50
C PHE A 135 -11.21 -3.84 5.61
N LEU A 136 -10.73 -4.39 6.75
CA LEU A 136 -10.71 -5.85 6.94
C LEU A 136 -12.10 -6.51 6.92
N LYS A 137 -13.15 -5.80 7.32
CA LYS A 137 -14.54 -6.29 7.17
C LYS A 137 -15.03 -6.12 5.74
N PHE A 138 -14.68 -5.02 5.09
CA PHE A 138 -15.09 -4.73 3.72
C PHE A 138 -14.56 -5.74 2.70
N ILE A 139 -13.34 -6.26 2.89
CA ILE A 139 -12.76 -7.25 1.95
C ILE A 139 -13.42 -8.63 2.04
N ASP A 140 -14.20 -8.89 3.09
CA ASP A 140 -14.82 -10.20 3.34
C ASP A 140 -15.74 -10.64 2.20
N LYS A 141 -16.58 -9.70 1.71
CA LYS A 141 -17.48 -9.94 0.58
C LYS A 141 -16.77 -10.23 -0.75
N PHE A 142 -15.45 -10.07 -0.80
CA PHE A 142 -14.61 -10.43 -1.96
C PHE A 142 -13.91 -11.78 -1.77
N GLY A 143 -14.25 -12.55 -0.72
CA GLY A 143 -13.66 -13.86 -0.44
C GLY A 143 -12.24 -13.77 0.14
N LEU A 144 -11.93 -12.67 0.83
CA LEU A 144 -10.61 -12.41 1.41
C LEU A 144 -10.70 -12.31 2.94
N ALA A 145 -9.68 -12.80 3.61
CA ALA A 145 -9.45 -12.55 5.02
C ALA A 145 -8.21 -11.66 5.17
N GLY A 146 -8.15 -10.84 6.20
CA GLY A 146 -6.97 -10.04 6.46
C GLY A 146 -6.66 -9.81 7.93
N LYS A 147 -5.43 -9.37 8.19
CA LYS A 147 -4.92 -9.04 9.52
C LYS A 147 -4.09 -7.77 9.46
N LEU A 148 -4.11 -7.02 10.56
CA LEU A 148 -3.24 -5.86 10.75
C LEU A 148 -2.02 -6.29 11.57
N MET A 149 -0.85 -5.81 11.18
CA MET A 149 0.37 -6.01 11.94
C MET A 149 1.04 -4.66 12.15
N TRP A 150 1.52 -4.43 13.36
CA TRP A 150 2.13 -3.18 13.81
C TRP A 150 3.44 -3.46 14.53
N TYR A 151 4.34 -2.48 14.54
CA TYR A 151 5.67 -2.55 15.15
C TYR A 151 6.51 -3.72 14.62
N ILE A 152 6.30 -4.09 13.36
CA ILE A 152 7.07 -5.13 12.67
C ILE A 152 8.20 -4.53 11.84
N GLY A 153 9.21 -5.33 11.51
CA GLY A 153 10.24 -4.97 10.55
C GLY A 153 9.99 -5.56 9.16
N PRO A 154 10.91 -5.31 8.20
CA PRO A 154 10.76 -5.77 6.83
C PRO A 154 10.82 -7.29 6.65
N ALA A 155 11.45 -8.05 7.56
CA ALA A 155 11.49 -9.50 7.43
C ALA A 155 10.09 -10.14 7.50
N VAL A 156 9.19 -9.56 8.30
CA VAL A 156 7.79 -10.00 8.34
C VAL A 156 7.11 -9.85 6.97
N ILE A 157 7.39 -8.78 6.21
CA ILE A 157 6.83 -8.59 4.86
C ILE A 157 7.29 -9.71 3.92
N ALA A 158 8.60 -9.95 3.88
CA ALA A 158 9.17 -11.02 3.07
C ALA A 158 8.60 -12.40 3.46
N TYR A 159 8.41 -12.66 4.76
CA TYR A 159 7.78 -13.88 5.23
C TYR A 159 6.33 -14.03 4.76
N GLU A 160 5.51 -12.98 4.81
CA GLU A 160 4.13 -13.04 4.32
C GLU A 160 4.07 -13.26 2.79
N ILE A 161 5.00 -12.68 2.03
CA ILE A 161 5.12 -12.93 0.58
C ILE A 161 5.44 -14.40 0.29
N LEU A 162 6.34 -15.05 1.05
CA LEU A 162 6.62 -16.49 0.90
C LEU A 162 5.39 -17.35 1.18
N ASN A 163 4.55 -16.92 2.11
CA ASN A 163 3.28 -17.58 2.40
C ASN A 163 2.17 -17.23 1.38
N LYS A 164 2.54 -16.58 0.26
CA LYS A 164 1.64 -16.19 -0.84
C LYS A 164 0.53 -15.24 -0.40
N ASN A 165 0.73 -14.51 0.71
CA ASN A 165 -0.19 -13.50 1.19
C ASN A 165 0.11 -12.14 0.54
N PHE A 166 -0.92 -11.41 0.15
CA PHE A 166 -0.77 -10.03 -0.33
C PHE A 166 -0.43 -9.10 0.84
N VAL A 167 0.49 -8.16 0.61
CA VAL A 167 0.93 -7.23 1.66
C VAL A 167 0.77 -5.78 1.18
N ILE A 168 -0.07 -5.02 1.86
CA ILE A 168 -0.14 -3.56 1.71
C ILE A 168 0.67 -2.94 2.84
N ALA A 169 1.75 -2.23 2.49
CA ALA A 169 2.62 -1.57 3.46
C ALA A 169 2.25 -0.10 3.62
N SER A 170 2.19 0.36 4.88
CA SER A 170 2.07 1.77 5.20
C SER A 170 3.44 2.41 5.27
N VAL A 171 3.63 3.43 4.44
CA VAL A 171 4.91 4.07 4.17
C VAL A 171 4.74 5.58 4.07
N SER A 172 5.86 6.31 4.08
CA SER A 172 5.90 7.71 3.67
C SER A 172 5.61 7.83 2.18
N HIS A 173 5.02 8.97 1.79
CA HIS A 173 4.91 9.39 0.40
C HIS A 173 6.29 9.47 -0.28
N GLU A 174 7.36 9.77 0.47
CA GLU A 174 8.71 9.93 -0.06
C GLU A 174 9.33 8.63 -0.59
N ILE A 175 8.71 7.46 -0.37
CA ILE A 175 9.16 6.19 -0.97
C ILE A 175 9.27 6.21 -2.50
N ARG A 176 8.69 7.23 -3.15
CA ARG A 176 8.81 7.47 -4.59
C ARG A 176 10.17 8.03 -5.02
N PHE A 177 10.98 8.51 -4.07
CA PHE A 177 12.33 9.06 -4.29
C PHE A 177 13.39 8.05 -3.81
N ARG A 178 14.54 8.03 -4.49
CA ARG A 178 15.72 7.32 -4.02
C ARG A 178 16.31 8.05 -2.82
N ASP A 179 16.93 7.32 -1.89
CA ASP A 179 17.62 7.85 -0.72
C ASP A 179 16.72 8.68 0.22
N ALA A 180 15.40 8.45 0.17
CA ALA A 180 14.42 9.19 0.97
C ALA A 180 14.69 9.08 2.48
N ARG A 181 14.59 10.20 3.20
CA ARG A 181 14.76 10.31 4.66
C ARG A 181 13.62 11.13 5.25
N PRO A 182 12.38 10.60 5.22
CA PRO A 182 11.21 11.37 5.60
C PRO A 182 11.15 11.60 7.11
N GLU A 183 10.59 12.74 7.51
CA GLU A 183 10.26 13.02 8.92
C GLU A 183 9.11 12.12 9.43
N ASP A 184 8.10 11.86 8.58
CA ASP A 184 6.98 10.95 8.86
C ASP A 184 7.02 9.74 7.93
N LYS A 185 6.92 8.54 8.52
CA LYS A 185 6.88 7.26 7.82
C LYS A 185 5.46 6.81 7.43
N THR A 186 4.46 7.68 7.57
CA THR A 186 3.06 7.38 7.31
C THR A 186 2.45 8.30 6.25
N GLY A 187 1.18 8.08 5.89
CA GLY A 187 0.45 8.89 4.92
C GLY A 187 0.20 8.22 3.56
N HIS A 188 0.95 7.15 3.25
CA HIS A 188 0.82 6.41 1.98
C HIS A 188 0.68 4.89 2.17
N LEU A 189 0.15 4.24 1.14
CA LEU A 189 0.01 2.78 1.06
C LEU A 189 0.55 2.30 -0.29
N VAL A 190 1.37 1.24 -0.25
CA VAL A 190 1.92 0.57 -1.43
C VAL A 190 1.67 -0.93 -1.36
N LEU A 191 1.50 -1.58 -2.50
CA LEU A 191 1.38 -3.04 -2.57
C LEU A 191 2.78 -3.64 -2.75
N VAL A 192 3.25 -4.38 -1.75
CA VAL A 192 4.51 -5.12 -1.83
C VAL A 192 4.20 -6.50 -2.41
N HIS A 193 4.84 -6.84 -3.53
CA HIS A 193 4.57 -8.08 -4.25
C HIS A 193 5.81 -8.93 -4.52
N GLY A 194 6.96 -8.52 -4.01
CA GLY A 194 8.17 -9.32 -4.02
C GLY A 194 9.27 -8.75 -3.15
N PHE A 195 10.32 -9.53 -2.97
CA PHE A 195 11.56 -9.11 -2.32
C PHE A 195 12.75 -9.81 -2.97
N LYS A 196 13.94 -9.24 -2.78
CA LYS A 196 15.20 -9.81 -3.26
C LYS A 196 16.07 -10.19 -2.07
N MET A 197 16.63 -11.39 -2.10
CA MET A 197 17.64 -11.85 -1.16
C MET A 197 19.03 -11.72 -1.78
N ASN A 198 19.99 -11.24 -1.00
CA ASN A 198 21.41 -11.24 -1.36
C ASN A 198 22.25 -11.46 -0.10
N GLY A 199 23.14 -12.45 -0.10
CA GLY A 199 24.02 -12.72 1.05
C GLY A 199 23.28 -13.07 2.34
N GLY A 200 22.14 -13.76 2.24
CA GLY A 200 21.32 -14.13 3.40
C GLY A 200 20.53 -12.97 4.03
N ILE A 201 20.59 -11.77 3.46
CA ILE A 201 19.82 -10.59 3.89
C ILE A 201 18.85 -10.13 2.78
N ILE A 202 17.83 -9.38 3.18
CA ILE A 202 16.90 -8.75 2.24
C ILE A 202 17.61 -7.55 1.61
N ALA A 203 17.80 -7.59 0.29
CA ALA A 203 18.39 -6.48 -0.48
C ALA A 203 17.37 -5.38 -0.79
N GLY A 204 16.08 -5.71 -0.82
CA GLY A 204 15.02 -4.75 -1.08
C GLY A 204 13.69 -5.41 -1.45
N PHE A 205 12.71 -4.58 -1.79
CA PHE A 205 11.33 -4.98 -2.07
C PHE A 205 10.89 -4.48 -3.44
N TYR A 206 10.03 -5.27 -4.07
CA TYR A 206 9.32 -4.86 -5.27
C TYR A 206 7.91 -4.41 -4.90
N ILE A 207 7.58 -3.19 -5.32
CA ILE A 207 6.31 -2.55 -5.00
C ILE A 207 5.57 -2.08 -6.25
N HIS A 208 4.25 -2.08 -6.15
CA HIS A 208 3.41 -1.18 -6.93
C HIS A 208 3.07 0.03 -6.05
N ASN A 209 3.49 1.21 -6.50
CA ASN A 209 3.29 2.48 -5.80
C ASN A 209 2.22 3.31 -6.53
N PRO A 210 1.01 3.44 -5.96
CA PRO A 210 -0.09 4.15 -6.63
C PRO A 210 0.20 5.62 -6.93
N SER A 211 1.08 6.29 -6.16
CA SER A 211 1.51 7.69 -6.37
C SER A 211 2.95 7.82 -6.89
N GLY A 212 3.51 6.73 -7.42
CA GLY A 212 4.85 6.75 -8.00
C GLY A 212 4.93 7.62 -9.24
N PHE A 213 6.15 7.97 -9.66
CA PHE A 213 6.38 8.70 -10.90
C PHE A 213 6.51 7.74 -12.08
N TYR A 214 5.88 8.11 -13.19
CA TYR A 214 5.81 7.28 -14.38
C TYR A 214 7.20 6.94 -14.91
N GLY A 215 7.43 5.66 -15.23
CA GLY A 215 8.73 5.15 -15.66
C GLY A 215 9.84 5.12 -14.58
N ILE A 216 9.56 5.61 -13.37
CA ILE A 216 10.57 5.77 -12.31
C ILE A 216 10.23 4.92 -11.09
N SER A 217 9.06 5.16 -10.48
CA SER A 217 8.71 4.59 -9.17
C SER A 217 7.28 4.09 -9.04
N GLN A 218 6.60 3.79 -10.14
CA GLN A 218 5.21 3.29 -10.17
C GLN A 218 5.08 1.77 -10.08
N GLU A 219 5.28 1.10 -11.22
CA GLU A 219 4.98 -0.31 -11.42
C GLU A 219 6.23 -1.14 -11.21
N ASN A 220 6.10 -2.23 -10.44
CA ASN A 220 7.17 -3.19 -10.20
C ASN A 220 8.49 -2.52 -9.76
N HIS A 221 8.38 -1.43 -9.00
CA HIS A 221 9.51 -0.61 -8.62
C HIS A 221 10.30 -1.32 -7.52
N PHE A 222 11.61 -1.48 -7.73
CA PHE A 222 12.50 -2.01 -6.72
C PHE A 222 12.98 -0.91 -5.77
N VAL A 223 12.68 -1.07 -4.48
CA VAL A 223 13.13 -0.18 -3.42
C VAL A 223 14.22 -0.91 -2.61
N PRO A 224 15.46 -0.39 -2.55
CA PRO A 224 16.51 -0.93 -1.70
C PRO A 224 16.06 -1.04 -0.23
N ALA A 225 16.61 -2.01 0.50
CA ALA A 225 16.19 -2.30 1.87
C ALA A 225 16.29 -1.09 2.81
N ASP A 226 17.36 -0.30 2.69
CA ASP A 226 17.57 0.89 3.52
C ASP A 226 16.52 1.97 3.24
N ASP A 227 16.26 2.27 1.97
CA ASP A 227 15.23 3.23 1.56
C ASP A 227 13.84 2.77 2.01
N PHE A 228 13.53 1.49 1.83
CA PHE A 228 12.27 0.93 2.31
C PHE A 228 12.15 1.09 3.83
N LEU A 229 13.18 0.78 4.59
CA LEU A 229 13.20 0.91 6.06
C LEU A 229 13.04 2.36 6.52
N ASN A 230 13.62 3.31 5.78
CA ASN A 230 13.49 4.74 6.07
C ASN A 230 12.07 5.24 5.85
N CYS A 231 11.36 4.72 4.85
CA CYS A 231 9.98 5.10 4.59
C CYS A 231 8.94 4.25 5.35
N PHE A 232 9.29 3.07 5.86
CA PHE A 232 8.31 2.12 6.40
C PHE A 232 7.85 2.45 7.82
N SER A 233 6.52 2.55 8.01
CA SER A 233 5.90 2.87 9.32
C SER A 233 5.96 1.74 10.36
N GLY A 234 6.41 0.54 9.98
CA GLY A 234 6.26 -0.66 10.81
C GLY A 234 4.85 -1.24 10.81
N ARG A 235 3.98 -0.86 9.85
CA ARG A 235 2.58 -1.29 9.76
C ARG A 235 2.24 -1.87 8.41
N ILE A 236 1.59 -3.04 8.40
CA ILE A 236 1.09 -3.68 7.19
C ILE A 236 -0.34 -4.18 7.36
N ILE A 237 -1.02 -4.30 6.22
CA ILE A 237 -2.27 -5.03 6.06
C ILE A 237 -1.93 -6.28 5.24
N VAL A 238 -2.15 -7.45 5.82
CA VAL A 238 -1.96 -8.72 5.13
C VAL A 238 -3.31 -9.24 4.68
N LEU A 239 -3.44 -9.61 3.41
CA LEU A 239 -4.66 -10.17 2.82
C LEU A 239 -4.34 -11.58 2.31
N LYS A 240 -5.23 -12.53 2.57
CA LYS A 240 -5.14 -13.90 2.10
C LYS A 240 -6.48 -14.38 1.55
N LEU A 241 -6.41 -15.35 0.65
CA LEU A 241 -7.60 -16.07 0.19
C LEU A 241 -8.26 -16.80 1.37
N LYS A 242 -9.59 -16.85 1.36
CA LYS A 242 -10.37 -17.73 2.23
C LYS A 242 -10.40 -19.15 1.70
#